data_AF-A0A017HJ40-F1
#
_entry.id   AF-A0A017HJ40-F1
#
_cell.length_a   1.000
_cell.length_b   1.000
_cell.length_c   1.000
_cell.angle_alpha   90.00
_cell.angle_beta   90.00
_cell.angle_gamma   90.00
#
_symmetry.space_group_name_H-M   'P 1'
#
loop_
_entity.id
_entity.type
_entity.pdbx_description
1 polymer ?
#
loop_
_entity_poly.entity_id
_entity_poly.type
_entity_poly.pdbx_seq_one_letter_code
_entity_poly.pdbx_strand_id
1 'polypeptide(L)' 'MYLDLGVWYDAEQDQIHLTARDVPGFHTTVGRNPASKRGHPNLFGKLARALRDAGAPHPVIEDAADDAGPA' A
#
# COMPACT_ATOMS: atom_id res chain seq x y z
N MET A 1 9.07 14.74 11.01
CA MET A 1 10.07 13.72 10.63
C MET A 1 9.41 12.81 9.62
N TYR A 2 10.08 12.48 8.51
CA TYR A 2 9.58 11.54 7.50
C TYR A 2 10.48 10.30 7.48
N LEU A 3 9.88 9.13 7.23
CA LEU A 3 10.58 7.86 7.05
C LEU A 3 10.64 7.54 5.55
N ASP A 4 11.81 7.08 5.09
CA ASP A 4 11.96 6.56 3.74
C ASP A 4 11.38 5.14 3.68
N LEU A 5 10.22 5.00 3.06
CA LEU A 5 9.53 3.72 2.92
C LEU A 5 9.73 3.13 1.53
N GLY A 6 10.05 1.84 1.46
CA GLY A 6 9.89 1.04 0.25
C GLY A 6 8.48 0.46 0.24
N VAL A 7 7.75 0.65 -0.85
CA VAL A 7 6.38 0.15 -1.03
C VAL A 7 6.28 -0.52 -2.40
N TRP A 8 5.77 -1.74 -2.46
CA TRP A 8 5.54 -2.44 -3.74
C TRP A 8 4.37 -3.41 -3.65
N TYR A 9 3.75 -3.69 -4.79
CA TYR A 9 2.69 -4.67 -4.91
C TYR A 9 3.25 -6.04 -5.31
N ASP A 10 2.81 -7.09 -4.61
CA ASP A 10 2.99 -8.49 -4.96
C ASP A 10 1.67 -9.03 -5.54
N ALA A 11 1.67 -9.27 -6.85
CA ALA A 11 0.50 -9.74 -7.60
C ALA A 11 0.18 -11.22 -7.35
N GLU A 12 1.15 -12.04 -6.92
CA GLU A 12 0.93 -13.46 -6.63
C GLU A 12 0.14 -13.63 -5.33
N GLN A 13 0.39 -12.76 -4.36
CA GLN A 13 -0.23 -12.81 -3.03
C GLN A 13 -1.36 -11.79 -2.81
N ASP A 14 -1.61 -10.93 -3.80
CA ASP A 14 -2.49 -9.75 -3.73
C ASP A 14 -2.23 -8.91 -2.46
N GLN A 15 -0.96 -8.59 -2.22
CA GLN A 15 -0.52 -7.86 -1.03
C GLN A 15 0.39 -6.69 -1.40
N ILE A 16 0.28 -5.61 -0.65
CA ILE A 16 1.23 -4.51 -0.72
C ILE A 16 2.22 -4.68 0.41
N HIS A 17 3.50 -4.74 0.07
CA HIS A 17 4.60 -4.82 1.01
C HIS A 17 5.09 -3.42 1.39
N LEU A 18 5.48 -3.27 2.64
CA LEU A 18 6.10 -2.06 3.17
C LEU A 18 7.38 -2.43 3.91
N THR A 19 8.44 -1.67 3.65
CA THR A 19 9.69 -1.66 4.41
C THR A 19 10.15 -0.24 4.64
N ALA A 20 11.13 -0.04 5.52
CA ALA A 20 11.71 1.24 5.84
C ALA A 20 13.22 1.15 5.70
N ARG A 21 13.81 2.12 5.00
CA ARG A 21 15.25 2.22 4.83
C ARG A 21 15.90 2.36 6.21
N ASP A 22 16.96 1.59 6.44
CA ASP A 22 17.76 1.62 7.67
C ASP A 22 16.99 1.30 8.98
N VAL A 23 15.84 0.63 8.88
CA VAL A 23 15.09 0.14 10.05
C VAL A 23 15.05 -1.39 10.04
N PRO A 24 15.99 -2.06 10.71
CA PRO A 24 16.03 -3.52 10.77
C PRO A 24 14.74 -4.11 11.34
N GLY A 25 14.23 -5.16 10.69
CA GLY A 25 13.04 -5.88 11.13
C GLY A 25 11.70 -5.26 10.73
N PHE A 26 11.68 -4.08 10.10
CA PHE A 26 10.45 -3.52 9.56
C PHE A 26 10.19 -4.02 8.13
N HIS A 27 9.45 -5.11 8.04
CA HIS A 27 8.86 -5.61 6.81
C HIS A 27 7.47 -6.15 7.12
N THR A 28 6.44 -5.57 6.48
CA THR A 28 5.05 -5.96 6.70
C THR A 28 4.28 -5.96 5.39
N THR A 29 3.08 -6.54 5.42
CA THR A 29 2.16 -6.52 4.28
C THR A 29 0.80 -5.95 4.67
N VAL A 30 0.11 -5.38 3.69
CA VAL A 30 -1.26 -4.89 3.77
C VAL A 30 -2.05 -5.59 2.68
N GLY A 31 -3.20 -6.17 3.06
CA GLY A 31 -4.11 -6.84 2.14
C GLY A 31 -5.50 -6.20 2.11
N ARG A 32 -6.30 -6.55 1.10
CA ARG A 32 -7.67 -6.05 0.91
C ARG A 32 -8.70 -6.71 1.83
N ASN A 33 -8.48 -7.96 2.23
CA ASN A 33 -9.45 -8.73 3.02
C ASN A 33 -9.48 -8.26 4.49
N PRO A 34 -10.56 -7.59 4.97
CA PRO A 34 -10.64 -7.06 6.34
C PRO A 34 -10.67 -8.14 7.43
N ALA A 35 -10.98 -9.40 7.10
CA ALA A 35 -10.95 -10.50 8.06
C ALA A 35 -9.53 -11.01 8.35
N SER A 36 -8.54 -10.63 7.52
CA SER A 36 -7.14 -10.97 7.75
C SER A 36 -6.54 -10.10 8.84
N LYS A 37 -5.60 -10.63 9.63
CA LYS A 37 -4.79 -9.85 10.58
C LYS A 37 -4.07 -8.66 9.90
N ARG A 38 -3.75 -8.78 8.62
CA ARG A 38 -3.12 -7.74 7.79
C ARG A 38 -4.10 -7.04 6.85
N GLY A 39 -5.39 -7.27 7.08
CA GLY A 39 -6.49 -6.70 6.30
C GLY A 39 -6.72 -5.24 6.62
N HIS A 40 -6.44 -4.35 5.66
CA HIS A 40 -6.74 -2.94 5.83
C HIS A 40 -7.21 -2.32 4.50
N PRO A 41 -8.47 -2.56 4.08
CA PRO A 41 -8.96 -2.21 2.74
C PRO A 41 -8.74 -0.74 2.35
N ASN A 42 -8.97 0.21 3.27
CA ASN A 42 -8.76 1.63 2.99
C ASN A 42 -7.29 1.98 2.70
N LEU A 43 -6.37 1.48 3.53
CA LEU A 43 -4.93 1.69 3.36
C LEU A 43 -4.43 0.99 2.09
N PHE A 44 -4.89 -0.24 1.84
CA PHE A 44 -4.60 -0.96 0.61
C PHE A 44 -4.98 -0.13 -0.63
N GLY A 45 -6.21 0.40 -0.67
CA GLY A 45 -6.67 1.26 -1.77
C GLY A 45 -5.82 2.52 -1.95
N LYS A 46 -5.46 3.21 -0.85
CA LYS A 46 -4.61 4.41 -0.89
C LYS A 46 -3.20 4.10 -1.39
N LEU A 47 -2.57 3.03 -0.90
CA LEU A 47 -1.25 2.61 -1.35
C LEU A 47 -1.27 2.15 -2.82
N ALA A 48 -2.33 1.46 -3.24
CA ALA A 48 -2.51 1.09 -4.64
C ALA A 48 -2.62 2.32 -5.56
N ARG A 49 -3.34 3.37 -5.14
CA ARG A 49 -3.38 4.65 -5.87
C ARG A 49 -1.99 5.28 -5.93
N ALA A 50 -1.28 5.36 -4.80
CA ALA A 50 0.06 5.90 -4.76
C ALA A 50 1.03 5.15 -5.69
N LEU A 51 0.95 3.81 -5.73
CA LEU A 51 1.75 2.99 -6.65
C LEU A 51 1.39 3.27 -8.12
N ARG A 52 0.09 3.32 -8.45
CA ARG A 52 -0.39 3.69 -9.79
C ARG A 52 0.13 5.05 -10.23
N ASP A 53 -0.04 6.05 -9.38
CA ASP A 53 0.32 7.44 -9.68
C ASP A 53 1.85 7.61 -9.79
N ALA A 54 2.62 6.75 -9.13
CA ALA A 54 4.08 6.65 -9.26
C ALA A 54 4.55 5.78 -10.46
N GLY A 55 3.63 5.20 -11.24
CA GLY A 55 3.96 4.33 -12.38
C GLY A 55 4.51 2.95 -11.99
N ALA A 56 4.34 2.54 -10.73
CA ALA A 56 4.75 1.23 -10.23
C ALA A 56 3.66 0.17 -10.46
N PRO A 57 4.01 -1.14 -10.44
CA PRO A 57 3.00 -2.20 -10.43
C PRO A 57 2.01 -2.01 -9.28
N HIS A 58 0.72 -2.14 -9.58
CA HIS A 58 -0.36 -1.89 -8.63
C HIS A 58 -1.53 -2.86 -8.87
N PRO A 59 -2.34 -3.15 -7.83
CA PRO A 59 -3.55 -3.93 -8.00
C PRO A 59 -4.60 -3.16 -8.81
N VAL A 60 -5.57 -3.88 -9.38
CA VAL A 60 -6.77 -3.25 -9.93
C VAL A 60 -7.59 -2.66 -8.79
N ILE A 61 -7.79 -1.35 -8.84
CA ILE A 61 -8.60 -0.61 -7.87
C ILE A 61 -9.70 0.15 -8.60
N GLU A 62 -10.91 0.11 -8.05
CA GLU A 62 -11.98 0.98 -8.49
C GLU A 62 -11.68 2.40 -8.00
N ASP A 63 -11.94 3.40 -8.83
CA ASP A 63 -11.91 4.79 -8.42
C ASP A 63 -13.09 5.09 -7.50
N ALA A 64 -13.05 4.56 -6.28
CA ALA A 64 -13.87 5.07 -5.18
C ALA A 64 -13.53 6.54 -4.98
N ALA A 65 -14.53 7.39 -5.18
CA ALA A 65 -14.48 8.82 -4.94
C ALA A 65 -14.09 9.12 -3.49
N ASP A 66 -13.39 10.25 -3.33
CA ASP A 66 -13.14 11.01 -2.11
C ASP A 66 -11.95 10.58 -1.24
N ASP A 67 -10.90 11.41 -1.23
CA ASP A 67 -10.75 12.54 -0.30
C ASP A 67 -9.43 13.23 -0.67
N ALA A 68 -9.50 14.36 -1.40
CA ALA A 68 -8.32 15.12 -1.81
C ALA A 68 -7.69 15.78 -0.57
N GLY A 69 -6.82 15.05 0.13
CA GLY A 69 -5.94 15.63 1.15
C GLY A 69 -4.96 16.62 0.49
N PRO A 70 -4.55 17.69 1.20
CA PRO A 70 -3.73 18.74 0.61
C PRO A 70 -2.34 18.22 0.22
N ALA A 71 -1.86 18.72 -0.92
CA ALA A 71 -0.53 18.50 -1.47
C ALA A 71 0.58 19.10 -0.61
#